data_AF-A0A7C1PYM2-F1
#
_entry.id   AF-A0A7C1PYM2-F1
#
_cell.length_a   1.000
_cell.length_b   1.000
_cell.length_c   1.000
_cell.angle_alpha   90.00
_cell.angle_beta   90.00
_cell.angle_gamma   90.00
#
_symmetry.space_group_name_H-M   'P 1'
#
loop_
_entity.id
_entity.type
_entity.pdbx_description
1 polymer ?
#
loop_
_entity_poly.entity_id
_entity_poly.type
_entity_poly.pdbx_seq_one_letter_code
_entity_poly.pdbx_strand_id
1 'polypeptide(L)'
;MNRKTGASSTSGVASPGTGLSLALLLIAVGAITLPFIFKAFHMDDTIFVWLGQQKLDDPLALGLPNHGYEGNFFSLYLDTHPPLFTSFVSVLLMISGGASEAGLHAGFIIFPALAAVSMFFLSRRFTDSPLVAALLLVVTPGFMVMSQSVMTDVPT
;
A
#
# COMPACT_ATOMS: atom_id res chain seq x y z
N MET A 1 38.62 30.12 -25.86
CA MET A 1 38.44 30.11 -24.39
C MET A 1 37.45 28.99 -24.07
N ASN A 2 37.94 27.91 -23.46
CA ASN A 2 37.38 26.56 -23.47
C ASN A 2 36.50 26.33 -22.24
N ARG A 3 35.16 26.26 -22.40
CA ARG A 3 34.24 25.94 -21.30
C ARG A 3 34.05 24.41 -21.28
N LYS A 4 34.86 23.73 -20.46
CA LYS A 4 34.75 22.27 -20.26
C LYS A 4 33.40 21.95 -19.64
N THR A 5 32.66 21.12 -20.37
CA THR A 5 31.58 20.25 -19.95
C THR A 5 31.97 19.44 -18.72
N GLY A 6 31.12 19.45 -17.70
CA GLY A 6 31.20 18.58 -16.53
C GLY A 6 29.82 17.99 -16.25
N ALA A 7 29.32 17.17 -17.17
CA ALA A 7 28.21 16.28 -16.87
C ALA A 7 28.75 15.19 -15.94
N SER A 8 28.54 15.36 -14.63
CA SER A 8 28.80 14.31 -13.65
C SER A 8 27.72 13.24 -13.81
N SER A 9 28.03 12.22 -14.61
CA SER A 9 27.30 10.96 -14.62
C SER A 9 27.47 10.30 -13.25
N THR A 10 26.50 10.50 -12.35
CA THR A 10 26.42 9.70 -11.12
C THR A 10 25.93 8.32 -11.49
N SER A 11 26.86 7.40 -11.66
CA SER A 11 26.62 5.96 -11.72
C SER A 11 25.76 5.53 -10.53
N GLY A 12 24.64 4.89 -10.81
CA GLY A 12 23.59 4.50 -9.85
C GLY A 12 23.94 3.35 -8.92
N VAL A 13 25.16 3.31 -8.38
CA VAL A 13 25.50 2.36 -7.32
C VAL A 13 25.10 3.00 -5.99
N ALA A 14 24.13 2.36 -5.31
CA ALA A 14 23.69 2.79 -3.99
C ALA A 14 24.89 2.89 -3.04
N SER A 15 25.07 4.04 -2.38
CA SER A 15 26.12 4.19 -1.37
C SER A 15 25.91 3.17 -0.23
N PRO A 16 26.95 2.73 0.48
CA PRO A 16 26.80 1.80 1.61
C PRO A 16 25.75 2.25 2.64
N GLY A 17 25.61 3.57 2.85
CA GLY A 17 24.59 4.15 3.74
C GLY A 17 23.16 4.07 3.20
N THR A 18 22.98 3.96 1.88
CA THR A 18 21.67 3.79 1.25
C THR A 18 21.07 2.43 1.59
N GLY A 19 21.85 1.35 1.50
CA GLY A 19 21.37 0.00 1.83
C GLY A 19 20.87 -0.09 3.26
N LEU A 20 21.65 0.43 4.22
CA LEU A 20 21.24 0.48 5.63
C LEU A 20 19.98 1.33 5.84
N SER A 21 19.88 2.49 5.18
CA SER A 21 18.70 3.36 5.29
C SER A 21 17.43 2.65 4.82
N LEU A 22 17.50 1.96 3.68
CA LEU A 22 16.38 1.19 3.15
C LEU A 22 16.00 0.04 4.09
N ALA A 23 16.99 -0.69 4.63
CA ALA A 23 16.74 -1.75 5.61
C ALA A 23 16.02 -1.21 6.86
N LEU A 24 16.47 -0.07 7.40
CA LEU A 24 15.84 0.57 8.56
C LEU A 24 14.40 1.00 8.26
N LEU A 25 14.12 1.51 7.06
CA LEU A 25 12.76 1.88 6.66
C LEU A 25 11.84 0.65 6.53
N LEU A 26 12.34 -0.43 5.94
CA LEU A 26 11.56 -1.67 5.84
C LEU A 26 11.31 -2.31 7.22
N ILE A 27 12.30 -2.24 8.12
CA ILE A 27 12.12 -2.66 9.52
C ILE A 27 11.07 -1.78 10.22
N ALA A 28 11.11 -0.46 10.02
CA ALA A 28 10.14 0.46 10.60
C ALA A 28 8.72 0.19 10.08
N VAL A 29 8.55 -0.01 8.77
CA VAL A 29 7.26 -0.41 8.17
C VAL A 29 6.80 -1.75 8.75
N GLY A 30 7.68 -2.75 8.82
CA GLY A 30 7.35 -4.05 9.43
C GLY A 30 6.94 -3.93 10.90
N ALA A 31 7.59 -3.05 11.67
CA ALA A 31 7.27 -2.83 13.08
C ALA A 31 5.86 -2.24 13.29
N ILE A 32 5.35 -1.45 12.33
CA ILE A 32 4.01 -0.85 12.41
C ILE A 32 2.91 -1.72 11.76
N THR A 33 3.26 -2.69 10.92
CA THR A 33 2.28 -3.55 10.22
C THR A 33 2.21 -4.96 10.77
N LEU A 34 3.34 -5.62 11.03
CA LEU A 34 3.39 -7.05 11.39
C LEU A 34 2.65 -7.40 12.71
N PRO A 35 2.67 -6.56 13.76
CA PRO A 35 1.87 -6.84 14.97
C PRO A 35 0.37 -6.90 14.71
N PHE A 36 -0.11 -6.30 13.62
CA PHE A 36 -1.52 -6.20 13.25
C PHE A 36 -1.89 -7.10 12.07
N ILE A 37 -1.03 -8.04 11.68
CA ILE A 37 -1.25 -8.88 10.51
C ILE A 37 -2.53 -9.75 10.65
N PHE A 38 -2.86 -10.16 11.89
CA PHE A 38 -4.06 -10.95 12.21
C PHE A 38 -5.23 -10.10 12.73
N LYS A 39 -5.16 -8.78 12.58
CA LYS A 39 -6.26 -7.88 12.97
C LYS A 39 -7.51 -8.25 12.15
N ALA A 40 -8.68 -8.13 12.76
CA ALA A 40 -9.94 -8.30 12.02
C ALA A 40 -10.12 -7.17 10.99
N PHE A 41 -10.74 -7.49 9.86
CA PHE A 41 -11.18 -6.47 8.90
C PHE A 41 -12.11 -5.46 9.60
N HIS A 42 -11.89 -4.18 9.34
CA HIS A 42 -12.63 -3.09 9.97
C HIS A 42 -13.02 -2.01 8.96
N MET A 43 -14.02 -1.19 9.28
CA MET A 43 -14.49 -0.12 8.39
C MET A 43 -14.76 -0.67 6.97
N ASP A 44 -14.25 0.00 5.95
CA ASP A 44 -14.47 -0.35 4.55
C ASP A 44 -13.57 -1.50 4.05
N ASP A 45 -12.70 -2.11 4.88
CA ASP A 45 -11.97 -3.32 4.48
C ASP A 45 -12.95 -4.39 3.96
N THR A 46 -14.07 -4.54 4.67
CA THR A 46 -15.09 -5.56 4.39
C THR A 46 -15.71 -5.40 3.01
N ILE A 47 -16.02 -4.15 2.59
CA ILE A 47 -16.63 -3.91 1.28
C ILE A 47 -15.66 -4.25 0.15
N PHE A 48 -14.37 -3.93 0.30
CA PHE A 48 -13.35 -4.26 -0.70
C PHE A 48 -13.05 -5.76 -0.77
N VAL A 49 -13.07 -6.45 0.37
CA VAL A 49 -12.97 -7.92 0.40
C VAL A 49 -14.14 -8.55 -0.35
N TRP A 50 -15.38 -8.11 -0.10
CA TRP A 50 -16.56 -8.62 -0.80
C TRP A 50 -16.51 -8.32 -2.31
N LEU A 51 -16.11 -7.11 -2.71
CA LEU A 51 -15.93 -6.75 -4.12
C LEU A 51 -14.85 -7.61 -4.78
N GLY A 52 -13.74 -7.89 -4.07
CA GLY A 52 -12.71 -8.81 -4.53
C GLY A 52 -13.23 -10.24 -4.68
N GLN A 53 -14.07 -10.71 -3.76
CA GLN A 53 -14.71 -12.03 -3.84
C GLN A 53 -15.65 -12.14 -5.04
N GLN A 54 -16.50 -11.12 -5.27
CA GLN A 54 -17.36 -11.06 -6.45
C GLN A 54 -16.55 -11.17 -7.76
N LYS A 55 -15.34 -10.59 -7.77
CA LYS A 55 -14.42 -10.67 -8.91
C LYS A 55 -13.74 -12.02 -9.12
N LEU A 56 -13.80 -12.93 -8.14
CA LEU A 56 -13.38 -14.32 -8.36
C LEU A 56 -14.38 -15.06 -9.26
N ASP A 57 -15.67 -14.74 -9.15
CA ASP A 57 -16.74 -15.33 -9.96
C ASP A 57 -16.94 -14.60 -11.29
N ASP A 58 -16.94 -13.26 -11.26
CA ASP A 58 -17.03 -12.39 -12.45
C ASP A 58 -15.91 -11.33 -12.43
N PRO A 59 -14.79 -11.55 -13.15
CA PRO A 59 -13.66 -10.62 -13.15
C PRO A 59 -14.00 -9.18 -13.58
N LEU A 60 -15.07 -9.00 -14.35
CA LEU A 60 -15.53 -7.71 -14.86
C LEU A 60 -16.60 -7.06 -13.98
N ALA A 61 -16.97 -7.69 -12.85
CA ALA A 61 -17.92 -7.12 -11.92
C ALA A 61 -17.48 -5.73 -11.45
N LEU A 62 -18.45 -4.81 -11.43
CA LEU A 62 -18.28 -3.41 -11.02
C LEU A 62 -18.95 -3.10 -9.67
N GLY A 63 -19.48 -4.12 -8.99
CA GLY A 63 -20.27 -3.94 -7.79
C GLY A 63 -20.78 -5.25 -7.21
N LEU A 64 -21.55 -5.16 -6.12
CA LEU A 64 -22.13 -6.27 -5.40
C LEU A 64 -23.63 -6.38 -5.68
N PRO A 65 -24.14 -7.52 -6.18
CA PRO A 65 -25.57 -7.73 -6.34
C PRO A 65 -26.26 -7.97 -4.98
N ASN A 66 -27.48 -7.46 -4.82
CA ASN A 66 -28.35 -7.67 -3.64
C ASN A 66 -27.64 -7.41 -2.30
N HIS A 67 -26.98 -6.26 -2.18
CA HIS A 67 -26.09 -5.95 -1.07
C HIS A 67 -26.72 -4.95 -0.09
N GLY A 68 -26.53 -5.19 1.22
CA GLY A 68 -26.91 -4.27 2.27
C GLY A 68 -25.73 -3.45 2.75
N TYR A 69 -25.84 -2.11 2.76
CA TYR A 69 -24.79 -1.21 3.21
C TYR A 69 -25.39 -0.04 3.99
N GLU A 70 -24.82 0.26 5.17
CA GLU A 70 -25.26 1.34 6.07
C GLU A 70 -26.78 1.37 6.35
N GLY A 71 -27.40 0.20 6.50
CA GLY A 71 -28.85 0.07 6.77
C GLY A 71 -29.74 0.23 5.54
N ASN A 72 -29.17 0.44 4.34
CA ASN A 72 -29.88 0.47 3.08
C ASN A 72 -29.68 -0.83 2.30
N PHE A 73 -30.66 -1.19 1.47
CA PHE A 73 -30.56 -2.33 0.56
C PHE A 73 -30.43 -1.86 -0.89
N PHE A 74 -29.43 -2.38 -1.59
CA PHE A 74 -29.14 -2.07 -2.98
C PHE A 74 -29.31 -3.33 -3.83
N SER A 75 -30.10 -3.24 -4.91
CA SER A 75 -30.16 -4.32 -5.91
C SER A 75 -28.80 -4.54 -6.57
N LEU A 76 -28.05 -3.46 -6.76
CA LEU A 76 -26.65 -3.46 -7.16
C LEU A 76 -25.95 -2.32 -6.42
N TYR A 77 -25.04 -2.66 -5.51
CA TYR A 77 -24.14 -1.70 -4.88
C TYR A 77 -22.91 -1.52 -5.77
N LEU A 78 -22.77 -0.35 -6.39
CA LEU A 78 -21.67 -0.07 -7.32
C LEU A 78 -20.41 0.35 -6.57
N ASP A 79 -19.26 -0.20 -6.97
CA ASP A 79 -17.96 0.29 -6.53
C ASP A 79 -17.70 1.66 -7.16
N THR A 80 -17.46 2.67 -6.32
CA THR A 80 -17.14 4.03 -6.76
C THR A 80 -15.68 4.21 -7.13
N HIS A 81 -14.84 3.19 -6.92
CA HIS A 81 -13.40 3.24 -7.14
C HIS A 81 -13.00 2.58 -8.46
N PRO A 82 -11.80 2.88 -8.99
CA PRO A 82 -11.29 2.21 -10.18
C PRO A 82 -11.21 0.69 -9.99
N PRO A 83 -11.64 -0.12 -10.98
CA PRO A 83 -11.79 -1.57 -10.83
C PRO A 83 -10.45 -2.31 -10.66
N LEU A 84 -9.33 -1.64 -10.92
CA LEU A 84 -7.99 -2.23 -10.76
C LEU A 84 -7.72 -2.60 -9.31
N PHE A 85 -8.18 -1.79 -8.35
CA PHE A 85 -7.95 -2.05 -6.93
C PHE A 85 -8.64 -3.34 -6.48
N THR A 86 -9.93 -3.48 -6.77
CA THR A 86 -10.69 -4.68 -6.41
C THR A 86 -10.25 -5.91 -7.20
N SER A 87 -9.71 -5.75 -8.41
CA SER A 87 -9.01 -6.82 -9.13
C SER A 87 -7.68 -7.23 -8.47
N PHE A 88 -6.94 -6.30 -7.88
CA PHE A 88 -5.75 -6.64 -7.10
C PHE A 88 -6.13 -7.43 -5.84
N VAL A 89 -7.20 -7.01 -5.14
CA VAL A 89 -7.74 -7.74 -3.98
C VAL A 89 -8.18 -9.15 -4.38
N SER A 90 -8.83 -9.34 -5.53
CA SER A 90 -9.24 -10.69 -5.99
C SER A 90 -8.04 -11.63 -6.22
N VAL A 91 -6.93 -11.11 -6.76
CA VAL A 91 -5.69 -11.89 -6.89
C VAL A 91 -5.13 -12.29 -5.51
N LEU A 92 -5.14 -11.38 -4.54
CA LEU A 92 -4.71 -11.68 -3.18
C LEU A 92 -5.61 -12.72 -2.51
N LEU A 93 -6.92 -12.63 -2.70
CA LEU A 93 -7.89 -13.63 -2.23
C LEU A 93 -7.59 -15.02 -2.82
N MET A 94 -7.32 -15.08 -4.13
CA MET A 94 -6.98 -16.34 -4.81
C MET A 94 -5.68 -16.96 -4.25
N ILE A 95 -4.63 -16.16 -4.06
CA ILE A 95 -3.34 -16.63 -3.53
C ILE A 95 -3.44 -17.04 -2.06
N SER A 96 -4.26 -16.34 -1.29
CA SER A 96 -4.44 -16.58 0.16
C SER A 96 -5.41 -17.72 0.47
N GLY A 97 -6.07 -18.30 -0.54
CA GLY A 97 -7.09 -19.33 -0.36
C GLY A 97 -8.42 -18.81 0.20
N GLY A 98 -8.72 -17.52 0.00
CA GLY A 98 -9.92 -16.84 0.49
C GLY A 98 -9.61 -15.57 1.27
N ALA A 99 -10.59 -15.11 2.05
CA ALA A 99 -10.52 -13.91 2.87
C ALA A 99 -9.70 -14.12 4.17
N SER A 100 -8.44 -14.48 4.02
CA SER A 100 -7.49 -14.61 5.12
C SER A 100 -7.02 -13.23 5.58
N GLU A 101 -7.24 -12.85 6.84
CA GLU A 101 -6.77 -11.57 7.38
C GLU A 101 -5.26 -11.43 7.19
N ALA A 102 -4.51 -12.47 7.55
CA ALA A 102 -3.06 -12.46 7.42
C ALA A 102 -2.61 -12.36 5.96
N GLY A 103 -3.27 -13.09 5.05
CA GLY A 103 -2.92 -13.09 3.63
C GLY A 103 -3.13 -11.72 2.99
N LEU A 104 -4.28 -11.09 3.25
CA LEU A 104 -4.61 -9.79 2.67
C LEU A 104 -3.78 -8.67 3.29
N HIS A 105 -3.63 -8.63 4.63
CA HIS A 105 -2.77 -7.63 5.26
C HIS A 105 -1.31 -7.77 4.80
N ALA A 106 -0.79 -9.00 4.65
CA ALA A 106 0.57 -9.21 4.14
C ALA A 106 0.73 -8.69 2.71
N GLY A 107 -0.25 -8.94 1.84
CA GLY A 107 -0.27 -8.43 0.47
C GLY A 107 -0.25 -6.91 0.40
N PHE A 108 -0.83 -6.23 1.39
CA PHE A 108 -0.91 -4.76 1.43
C PHE A 108 0.35 -4.09 1.98
N ILE A 109 1.25 -4.79 2.69
CA ILE A 109 2.52 -4.22 3.22
C ILE A 109 3.40 -3.63 2.12
N ILE A 110 3.25 -4.09 0.87
CA ILE A 110 4.01 -3.57 -0.27
C ILE A 110 3.80 -2.06 -0.45
N PHE A 111 2.60 -1.53 -0.21
CA PHE A 111 2.30 -0.13 -0.43
C PHE A 111 2.95 0.82 0.58
N PRO A 112 2.85 0.63 1.91
CA PRO A 112 3.59 1.46 2.85
C PRO A 112 5.11 1.29 2.71
N ALA A 113 5.60 0.10 2.32
CA ALA A 113 7.02 -0.08 1.99
C ALA A 113 7.45 0.78 0.79
N LEU A 114 6.68 0.74 -0.31
CA LEU A 114 6.92 1.57 -1.49
C LEU A 114 6.84 3.07 -1.15
N ALA A 115 5.87 3.50 -0.34
CA ALA A 115 5.74 4.88 0.09
C ALA A 115 6.95 5.35 0.92
N ALA A 116 7.41 4.56 1.89
CA ALA A 116 8.58 4.88 2.71
C ALA A 116 9.86 4.97 1.87
N VAL A 117 10.08 4.01 0.97
CA VAL A 117 11.23 3.98 0.05
C VAL A 117 11.17 5.16 -0.93
N SER A 118 10.00 5.46 -1.46
CA SER A 118 9.79 6.58 -2.39
C SER A 118 10.05 7.91 -1.70
N MET A 119 9.56 8.08 -0.47
CA MET A 119 9.81 9.27 0.33
C MET A 119 11.30 9.46 0.64
N PHE A 120 12.03 8.38 0.89
CA PHE A 120 13.48 8.44 1.05
C PHE A 120 14.18 8.96 -0.22
N PHE A 121 13.86 8.41 -1.40
CA PHE A 121 14.48 8.88 -2.65
C PHE A 121 14.03 10.28 -3.05
N LEU A 122 12.77 10.65 -2.76
CA LEU A 122 12.24 11.97 -3.02
C LEU A 122 12.93 13.02 -2.13
N SER A 123 13.02 12.75 -0.83
CA SER A 123 13.60 13.67 0.16
C SER A 123 15.09 13.94 -0.05
N ARG A 124 15.84 13.01 -0.69
CA ARG A 124 17.23 13.27 -1.12
C ARG A 124 17.40 14.49 -2.02
N ARG A 125 16.33 14.96 -2.66
CA ARG A 125 16.35 16.17 -3.50
C ARG A 125 16.12 17.46 -2.71
N PHE A 126 15.69 17.37 -1.46
CA PHE A 126 15.21 18.51 -0.67
C PHE A 126 15.86 18.64 0.71
N THR A 127 16.51 17.59 1.22
CA THR A 127 17.15 17.61 2.55
C THR A 127 18.40 16.72 2.58
N ASP A 128 19.35 17.07 3.44
CA ASP A 128 20.53 16.27 3.76
C ASP A 128 20.21 15.08 4.67
N SER A 129 18.99 15.02 5.22
CA SER A 129 18.53 13.96 6.15
C SER A 129 17.34 13.16 5.59
N PRO A 130 17.50 12.46 4.46
CA PRO A 130 16.40 11.75 3.77
C PRO A 130 15.81 10.60 4.59
N LEU A 131 16.63 9.92 5.40
CA LEU A 131 16.17 8.84 6.28
C LEU A 131 15.22 9.39 7.35
N VAL A 132 15.55 10.54 7.95
CA VAL A 132 14.71 11.19 8.97
C VAL A 132 13.39 11.61 8.35
N ALA A 133 13.41 12.21 7.15
CA ALA A 133 12.19 12.60 6.45
C ALA A 133 11.26 11.40 6.14
N ALA A 134 11.83 10.27 5.70
CA ALA A 134 11.06 9.05 5.44
C ALA A 134 10.55 8.39 6.73
N LEU A 135 11.35 8.36 7.80
CA LEU A 135 10.90 7.86 9.11
C LEU A 135 9.77 8.73 9.69
N LEU A 136 9.85 10.06 9.52
CA LEU A 136 8.78 10.97 9.93
C LEU A 136 7.46 10.63 9.25
N LEU A 137 7.46 10.32 7.94
CA LEU A 137 6.27 9.82 7.24
C LEU A 137 5.74 8.54 7.91
N VAL A 138 6.62 7.55 8.13
CA VAL A 138 6.24 6.23 8.67
C VAL A 138 5.62 6.32 10.06
N VAL A 139 6.12 7.21 10.92
CA VAL A 139 5.60 7.38 12.30
C VAL A 139 4.42 8.36 12.39
N THR A 140 3.98 8.96 11.28
CA THR A 140 2.77 9.79 11.32
C THR A 140 1.55 8.93 11.63
N PRO A 141 0.64 9.38 12.52
CA PRO A 141 -0.53 8.58 12.91
C PRO A 141 -1.39 8.14 11.71
N GLY A 142 -1.59 9.04 10.73
CA GLY A 142 -2.34 8.73 9.52
C GLY A 142 -1.71 7.59 8.72
N PHE A 143 -0.41 7.65 8.47
CA PHE A 143 0.30 6.59 7.77
C PHE A 143 0.25 5.27 8.56
N MET A 144 0.53 5.30 9.86
CA MET A 144 0.55 4.09 10.71
C MET A 144 -0.80 3.36 10.75
N VAL A 145 -1.90 4.10 10.86
CA VAL A 145 -3.24 3.51 10.97
C VAL A 145 -3.76 3.06 9.60
N MET A 146 -3.46 3.78 8.52
CA MET A 146 -3.89 3.35 7.18
C MET A 146 -3.07 2.16 6.66
N SER A 147 -1.78 2.05 7.02
CA SER A 147 -0.88 0.95 6.58
C SER A 147 -1.30 -0.46 7.03
N GLN A 148 -2.31 -0.55 7.89
CA GLN A 148 -2.84 -1.79 8.47
C GLN A 148 -4.31 -2.01 8.04
N SER A 149 -4.72 -1.44 6.91
CA SER A 149 -6.04 -1.60 6.29
C SER A 149 -5.93 -2.24 4.91
N VAL A 150 -7.06 -2.77 4.44
CA VAL A 150 -7.27 -3.32 3.09
C VAL A 150 -8.23 -2.39 2.34
N MET A 151 -7.93 -1.10 2.39
CA MET A 151 -8.73 -0.05 1.77
C MET A 151 -8.01 0.57 0.58
N THR A 152 -8.78 1.23 -0.28
CA THR A 152 -8.22 1.91 -1.46
C THR A 152 -7.27 3.06 -1.09
N ASP A 153 -7.41 3.66 0.11
CA ASP A 153 -6.57 4.77 0.58
C ASP A 153 -5.10 4.40 0.77
N VAL A 154 -4.77 3.11 0.78
CA VAL A 154 -3.39 2.63 0.95
C VAL A 154 -2.58 2.73 -0.35
N PRO A 155 -3.08 2.27 -1.52
CA PRO A 155 -2.36 2.42 -2.79
C PRO A 155 -2.58 3.74 -3.54
N THR A 156 -3.58 4.56 -3.19
CA THR A 156 -3.91 5.82 -3.92
C THR A 156 -3.24 7.05 -3.33
#